data_AF-A0A2V5YLT0-F1
#
_entry.id   AF-A0A2V5YLT0-F1
#
_cell.length_a   1.000
_cell.length_b   1.000
_cell.length_c   1.000
_cell.angle_alpha   90.00
_cell.angle_beta   90.00
_cell.angle_gamma   90.00
#
_symmetry.space_group_name_H-M   'P 1'
#
loop_
_entity.id
_entity.type
_entity.pdbx_description
1 polymer ?
#
loop_
_entity_poly.entity_id
_entity_poly.type
_entity_poly.pdbx_seq_one_letter_code
_entity_poly.pdbx_strand_id
1 'polypeptide(L)'
;MQAEIKITNLYCPNCPSPRLTRLQHNTKASDYCCPNCGFWYQLKGQQSPILTQIVNGAFSVMTEAILNDRTPNFYFMQYELLSWSVKNLLLTPRFAFPLSAVIRRKPLSPTARRAGWVGCNIALNRIPQDARIHVVTERQIAPAGQVRAKFQRVKPLAKIDATQRG
;
A
#
# COMPACT_ATOMS: atom_id res chain seq x y z
N MET A 1 17.57 20.90 10.05
CA MET A 1 17.55 19.58 10.72
C MET A 1 16.61 18.67 9.92
N GLN A 2 17.16 17.82 9.04
CA GLN A 2 16.32 16.92 8.21
C GLN A 2 15.75 15.84 9.12
N ALA A 3 14.42 15.80 9.24
CA ALA A 3 13.75 14.75 10.00
C ALA A 3 14.02 13.39 9.33
N GLU A 4 14.64 12.48 10.07
CA GLU A 4 14.89 11.12 9.63
C GLU A 4 13.54 10.40 9.42
N ILE A 5 13.28 9.91 8.20
CA ILE A 5 11.99 9.27 7.87
C ILE A 5 11.99 7.84 8.41
N LYS A 6 11.51 7.68 9.64
CA LYS A 6 11.30 6.37 10.27
C LYS A 6 9.87 5.89 10.03
N ILE A 7 9.73 4.61 9.72
CA ILE A 7 8.41 4.00 9.48
C ILE A 7 7.51 3.97 10.72
N THR A 8 8.10 4.16 11.90
CA THR A 8 7.39 4.36 13.17
C THR A 8 6.60 5.66 13.24
N ASN A 9 6.77 6.56 12.26
CA ASN A 9 6.17 7.90 12.24
C ASN A 9 4.95 7.98 11.31
N LEU A 10 4.41 6.85 10.85
CA LEU A 10 3.18 6.85 10.05
C LEU A 10 2.00 7.37 10.87
N TYR A 11 1.22 8.28 10.30
CA TYR A 11 -0.04 8.80 10.84
C TYR A 11 -1.23 8.25 10.05
N CYS A 12 -2.44 8.42 10.58
CA CYS A 12 -3.64 8.00 9.86
C CYS A 12 -4.02 9.02 8.76
N PRO A 13 -4.11 8.60 7.48
CA PRO A 13 -4.62 9.45 6.39
C PRO A 13 -6.15 9.61 6.44
N ASN A 14 -6.87 8.73 7.12
CA ASN A 14 -8.33 8.76 7.19
C ASN A 14 -8.88 9.66 8.32
N CYS A 15 -8.16 9.81 9.44
CA CYS A 15 -8.64 10.54 10.62
C CYS A 15 -7.51 11.35 11.30
N PRO A 16 -7.82 12.19 12.30
CA PRO A 16 -6.81 13.01 12.98
C PRO A 16 -5.73 12.26 13.75
N SER A 17 -5.84 10.93 13.93
CA SER A 17 -4.87 10.12 14.69
C SER A 17 -3.44 10.40 14.24
N PRO A 18 -2.55 10.83 15.16
CA PRO A 18 -1.19 11.24 14.82
C PRO A 18 -0.29 10.05 14.52
N ARG A 19 -0.68 8.83 14.89
CA ARG A 19 0.10 7.61 14.71
C ARG A 19 -0.75 6.42 14.29
N LEU A 20 -0.12 5.48 13.60
CA LEU A 20 -0.59 4.12 13.40
C LEU A 20 0.13 3.16 14.36
N THR A 21 -0.59 2.14 14.82
CA THR A 21 -0.05 1.08 15.67
C THR A 21 0.43 -0.06 14.78
N ARG A 22 1.68 -0.49 14.94
CA ARG A 22 2.19 -1.70 14.28
C ARG A 22 1.52 -2.94 14.89
N LEU A 23 1.04 -3.84 14.04
CA LEU A 23 0.42 -5.09 14.46
C LEU A 23 1.46 -6.18 14.71
N GLN A 24 1.02 -7.25 15.38
CA GLN A 24 1.83 -8.44 15.62
C GLN A 24 2.34 -9.02 14.30
N HIS A 25 3.55 -9.59 14.32
CA HIS A 25 4.10 -10.28 13.15
C HIS A 25 3.14 -11.39 12.68
N ASN A 26 3.10 -11.60 11.37
CA ASN A 26 2.20 -12.57 10.70
C ASN A 26 0.70 -12.24 10.79
N THR A 27 0.32 -11.02 11.21
CA THR A 27 -1.06 -10.54 11.03
C THR A 27 -1.38 -10.54 9.53
N LYS A 28 -2.41 -11.29 9.13
CA LYS A 28 -2.72 -11.52 7.71
C LYS A 28 -3.06 -10.21 7.02
N ALA A 29 -2.27 -9.86 6.00
CA ALA A 29 -2.48 -8.71 5.11
C ALA A 29 -2.59 -7.35 5.81
N SER A 30 -2.00 -7.20 6.99
CA SER A 30 -2.04 -5.95 7.75
C SER A 30 -0.79 -5.80 8.61
N ASP A 31 -0.08 -4.69 8.43
CA ASP A 31 1.12 -4.36 9.20
C ASP A 31 0.83 -3.27 10.24
N TYR A 32 -0.16 -2.42 9.98
CA TYR A 32 -0.53 -1.30 10.83
C TYR A 32 -2.05 -1.14 10.95
N CYS A 33 -2.50 -0.63 12.10
CA CYS A 33 -3.89 -0.24 12.34
C CYS A 33 -3.97 1.15 12.96
N CYS A 34 -4.97 1.93 12.61
CA CYS A 34 -5.26 3.18 13.29
C CYS A 34 -6.08 2.90 14.57
N PRO A 35 -5.60 3.27 15.77
CA PRO A 35 -6.32 3.02 17.01
C PRO A 35 -7.65 3.79 17.10
N ASN A 36 -7.79 4.90 16.36
CA ASN A 36 -8.97 5.76 16.44
C ASN A 36 -10.10 5.35 15.48
N CYS A 37 -9.77 4.91 14.25
CA CYS A 37 -10.79 4.61 13.23
C CYS A 37 -10.78 3.16 12.73
N GLY A 38 -9.90 2.31 13.26
CA GLY A 38 -9.81 0.89 12.89
C GLY A 38 -9.31 0.62 11.47
N PHE A 39 -9.00 1.64 10.68
CA PHE A 39 -8.43 1.45 9.35
C PHE A 39 -7.10 0.73 9.45
N TRP A 40 -6.92 -0.29 8.62
CA TRP A 40 -5.70 -1.07 8.55
C TRP A 40 -4.93 -0.80 7.27
N TYR A 41 -3.62 -0.98 7.36
CA TYR A 41 -2.67 -0.66 6.31
C TYR A 41 -1.65 -1.78 6.15
N GLN A 42 -1.33 -2.11 4.91
CA GLN A 42 -0.24 -3.01 4.57
C GLN A 42 0.87 -2.23 3.90
N LEU A 43 2.11 -2.48 4.32
CA LEU A 43 3.30 -1.91 3.75
C LEU A 43 3.94 -2.93 2.78
N LYS A 44 4.34 -2.44 1.61
CA LYS A 44 5.21 -3.16 0.69
C LYS A 44 6.40 -2.26 0.36
N GLY A 45 7.61 -2.76 0.61
CA GLY A 45 8.85 -2.02 0.39
C GLY A 45 9.72 -2.72 -0.64
N GLN A 46 10.44 -1.94 -1.44
CA GLN A 46 11.54 -2.43 -2.27
C GLN A 46 12.64 -1.35 -2.41
N GLN A 47 13.86 -1.77 -2.73
CA GLN A 47 14.96 -0.85 -2.99
C GLN A 47 14.84 -0.18 -4.37
N SER A 48 14.37 -0.93 -5.36
CA SER A 48 14.24 -0.49 -6.74
C SER A 48 13.20 0.64 -6.87
N PRO A 49 13.34 1.55 -7.86
CA PRO A 49 12.39 2.62 -8.09
C PRO A 49 10.93 2.14 -8.13
N ILE A 50 10.05 2.84 -7.39
CA ILE A 50 8.60 2.60 -7.44
C ILE A 50 8.00 3.25 -8.69
N LEU A 51 8.49 2.90 -9.87
CA LEU A 51 8.05 3.56 -11.11
C LEU A 51 6.87 2.85 -11.77
N THR A 52 6.85 1.51 -11.74
CA THR A 52 5.81 0.75 -12.46
C THR A 52 5.18 -0.35 -11.63
N GLN A 53 5.95 -1.06 -10.80
CA GLN A 53 5.44 -2.23 -10.10
C GLN A 53 6.13 -2.54 -8.77
N ILE A 54 5.38 -3.19 -7.87
CA ILE A 54 5.86 -3.72 -6.60
C ILE A 54 5.47 -5.19 -6.45
N VAL A 55 6.38 -6.01 -5.93
CA VAL A 55 6.10 -7.43 -5.65
C VAL A 55 5.09 -7.55 -4.51
N ASN A 56 4.11 -8.44 -4.70
CA ASN A 56 3.11 -8.76 -3.69
C ASN A 56 3.03 -10.29 -3.45
N GLY A 57 2.13 -10.69 -2.55
CA GLY A 57 1.87 -12.08 -2.18
C GLY A 57 1.14 -12.88 -3.25
N ALA A 58 0.33 -13.84 -2.82
CA ALA A 58 -0.36 -14.77 -3.70
C ALA A 58 -1.39 -14.05 -4.59
N PHE A 59 -1.39 -14.38 -5.88
CA PHE A 59 -2.30 -13.77 -6.86
C PHE A 59 -3.77 -14.01 -6.49
N SER A 60 -4.15 -15.26 -6.23
CA SER A 60 -5.53 -15.64 -5.90
C SER A 60 -6.06 -14.93 -4.65
N VAL A 61 -5.25 -14.88 -3.59
CA VAL A 61 -5.62 -14.21 -2.33
C VAL A 61 -5.85 -12.72 -2.54
N MET A 62 -5.01 -12.07 -3.36
CA MET A 62 -5.15 -10.65 -3.66
C MET A 62 -6.41 -10.37 -4.49
N THR A 63 -6.66 -11.16 -5.53
CA THR A 63 -7.88 -11.06 -6.35
C THR A 63 -9.13 -11.30 -5.51
N GLU A 64 -9.15 -12.34 -4.68
CA GLU A 64 -10.27 -12.62 -3.78
C GLU A 64 -10.49 -11.48 -2.79
N ALA A 65 -9.43 -10.89 -2.24
CA ALA A 65 -9.54 -9.74 -1.34
C ALA A 65 -10.17 -8.52 -2.03
N ILE A 66 -9.82 -8.25 -3.29
CA ILE A 66 -10.42 -7.15 -4.06
C ILE A 66 -11.90 -7.42 -4.32
N LEU A 67 -12.24 -8.60 -4.83
CA LEU A 67 -13.61 -8.96 -5.20
C LEU A 67 -14.57 -8.99 -3.99
N ASN A 68 -14.05 -9.23 -2.78
CA ASN A 68 -14.84 -9.26 -1.55
C ASN A 68 -14.71 -7.99 -0.71
N ASP A 69 -14.17 -6.90 -1.26
CA ASP A 69 -13.95 -5.64 -0.55
C ASP A 69 -13.15 -5.80 0.78
N ARG A 70 -12.12 -6.64 0.77
CA ARG A 70 -11.21 -6.92 1.90
C ARG A 70 -9.77 -6.45 1.66
N THR A 71 -9.51 -5.76 0.55
CA THR A 71 -8.19 -5.19 0.23
C THR A 71 -7.72 -4.25 1.34
N PRO A 72 -6.44 -4.27 1.73
CA PRO A 72 -5.90 -3.30 2.68
C PRO A 72 -5.65 -1.94 2.03
N ASN A 73 -5.51 -0.90 2.84
CA ASN A 73 -4.88 0.34 2.35
C ASN A 73 -3.39 0.06 2.20
N PHE A 74 -2.80 0.38 1.05
CA PHE A 74 -1.38 0.10 0.81
C PHE A 74 -0.51 1.32 1.07
N TYR A 75 0.61 1.08 1.74
CA TYR A 75 1.80 1.91 1.63
C TYR A 75 2.84 1.20 0.76
N PHE A 76 3.28 1.88 -0.29
CA PHE A 76 4.32 1.44 -1.22
C PHE A 76 5.57 2.26 -0.97
N MET A 77 6.62 1.62 -0.45
CA MET A 77 7.83 2.28 0.03
C MET A 77 9.05 1.97 -0.84
N GLN A 78 9.75 3.02 -1.24
CA GLN A 78 11.08 2.94 -1.81
C GLN A 78 12.06 3.29 -0.71
N TYR A 79 13.03 2.43 -0.46
CA TYR A 79 14.11 2.72 0.46
C TYR A 79 15.46 2.69 -0.23
N GLU A 80 16.43 3.39 0.33
CA GLU A 80 17.82 3.35 -0.11
C GLU A 80 18.65 2.59 0.93
N LEU A 81 19.36 1.55 0.50
CA LEU A 81 20.16 0.71 1.41
C LEU A 81 21.38 1.44 1.98
N LEU A 82 22.01 2.34 1.23
CA LEU A 82 23.21 3.05 1.69
C LEU A 82 22.91 3.95 2.90
N SER A 83 21.77 4.65 2.87
CA SER A 83 21.35 5.56 3.93
C SER A 83 20.33 4.97 4.89
N TRP A 84 19.87 3.73 4.65
CA TRP A 84 18.77 3.09 5.39
C TRP A 84 17.52 3.98 5.51
N SER A 85 17.27 4.82 4.50
CA SER A 85 16.23 5.86 4.55
C SER A 85 15.10 5.61 3.56
N VAL A 86 13.92 6.10 3.90
CA VAL A 86 12.78 6.13 2.98
C VAL A 86 13.01 7.21 1.93
N LYS A 87 13.04 6.82 0.66
CA LYS A 87 13.16 7.74 -0.48
C LYS A 87 11.80 8.20 -0.97
N ASN A 88 10.87 7.26 -1.17
CA ASN A 88 9.52 7.53 -1.64
C ASN A 88 8.51 6.70 -0.84
N LEU A 89 7.32 7.25 -0.60
CA LEU A 89 6.22 6.57 0.09
C LEU A 89 4.91 6.98 -0.56
N LEU A 90 4.25 6.01 -1.19
CA LEU A 90 2.97 6.18 -1.87
C LEU A 90 1.88 5.47 -1.09
N LEU A 91 0.77 6.16 -0.84
CA LEU A 91 -0.43 5.61 -0.23
C LEU A 91 -1.49 5.35 -1.30
N THR A 92 -2.07 4.15 -1.30
CA THR A 92 -3.26 3.82 -2.09
C THR A 92 -4.39 3.33 -1.18
N PRO A 93 -5.53 4.06 -1.14
CA PRO A 93 -6.68 3.63 -0.36
C PRO A 93 -7.33 2.35 -0.90
N ARG A 94 -7.80 1.47 -0.02
CA ARG A 94 -8.36 0.15 -0.40
C ARG A 94 -9.51 0.21 -1.39
N PHE A 95 -10.35 1.24 -1.27
CA PHE A 95 -11.55 1.45 -2.09
C PHE A 95 -11.24 2.09 -3.45
N ALA A 96 -9.97 2.33 -3.76
CA ALA A 96 -9.54 2.88 -5.04
C ALA A 96 -8.46 1.99 -5.69
N PHE A 97 -8.49 0.70 -5.35
CA PHE A 97 -7.52 -0.30 -5.81
C PHE A 97 -8.17 -1.24 -6.83
N PRO A 98 -7.92 -1.07 -8.14
CA PRO A 98 -8.59 -1.85 -9.17
C PRO A 98 -7.98 -3.25 -9.33
N LEU A 99 -8.80 -4.23 -9.71
CA LEU A 99 -8.34 -5.59 -10.00
C LEU A 99 -7.29 -5.61 -11.12
N SER A 100 -7.43 -4.72 -12.10
CA SER A 100 -6.50 -4.58 -13.22
C SER A 100 -5.06 -4.26 -12.80
N ALA A 101 -4.85 -3.71 -11.59
CA ALA A 101 -3.53 -3.47 -11.03
C ALA A 101 -2.82 -4.75 -10.55
N VAL A 102 -3.52 -5.88 -10.38
CA VAL A 102 -2.92 -7.14 -9.93
C VAL A 102 -2.43 -7.95 -11.13
N ILE A 103 -1.12 -8.07 -11.27
CA ILE A 103 -0.46 -8.78 -12.39
C ILE A 103 -0.01 -10.16 -11.93
N ARG A 104 -0.57 -11.21 -12.52
CA ARG A 104 -0.19 -12.60 -12.25
C ARG A 104 1.27 -12.87 -12.66
N ARG A 105 2.04 -13.49 -11.78
CA ARG A 105 3.40 -13.96 -12.09
C ARG A 105 3.38 -15.41 -12.58
N LYS A 106 4.46 -15.84 -13.23
CA LYS A 106 4.69 -17.27 -13.49
C LYS A 106 4.79 -18.03 -12.15
N PRO A 107 4.30 -19.27 -12.07
CA PRO A 107 4.52 -20.14 -10.91
C PRO A 107 6.00 -20.27 -10.58
N LEU A 108 6.34 -20.45 -9.30
CA LEU A 108 7.71 -20.78 -8.91
C LEU A 108 8.12 -22.13 -9.47
N SER A 109 9.43 -22.29 -9.73
CA SER A 109 9.98 -23.52 -10.30
C SER A 109 9.66 -24.76 -9.46
N PRO A 110 9.63 -25.96 -10.06
CA PRO A 110 9.45 -27.22 -9.32
C PRO A 110 10.50 -27.44 -8.21
N THR A 111 11.68 -26.84 -8.36
CA THR A 111 12.79 -26.92 -7.40
C THR A 111 12.70 -25.90 -6.25
N ALA A 112 11.77 -24.94 -6.31
CA ALA A 112 11.64 -23.93 -5.26
C ALA A 112 10.97 -24.52 -4.00
N ARG A 113 11.31 -24.00 -2.82
CA ARG A 113 10.66 -24.37 -1.54
C ARG A 113 9.13 -24.30 -1.59
N ARG A 114 8.57 -23.36 -2.37
CA ARG A 114 7.13 -23.21 -2.61
C ARG A 114 6.81 -23.50 -4.08
N ALA A 115 7.23 -24.66 -4.57
CA ALA A 115 7.02 -25.08 -5.96
C ALA A 115 5.57 -24.86 -6.41
N GLY A 116 5.38 -24.33 -7.62
CA GLY A 116 4.05 -24.03 -8.16
C GLY A 116 3.33 -22.82 -7.55
N TRP A 117 3.86 -22.18 -6.48
CA TRP A 117 3.24 -21.00 -5.89
C TRP A 117 3.17 -19.85 -6.91
N VAL A 118 1.99 -19.24 -7.01
CA VAL A 118 1.72 -18.14 -7.96
C VAL A 118 1.59 -16.83 -7.20
N GLY A 119 2.63 -16.01 -7.33
CA GLY A 119 2.62 -14.64 -6.81
C GLY A 119 1.99 -13.63 -7.77
N CYS A 120 1.93 -12.38 -7.32
CA CYS A 120 1.55 -11.25 -8.16
C CYS A 120 2.49 -10.05 -7.99
N ASN A 121 2.49 -9.17 -8.99
CA ASN A 121 2.98 -7.81 -8.87
C ASN A 121 1.78 -6.86 -8.83
N ILE A 122 1.95 -5.70 -8.20
CA ILE A 122 1.01 -4.60 -8.25
C ILE A 122 1.53 -3.57 -9.25
N ALA A 123 0.82 -3.35 -10.35
CA ALA A 123 1.12 -2.34 -11.36
C ALA A 123 0.57 -0.98 -10.92
N LEU A 124 1.45 -0.11 -10.43
CA LEU A 124 1.06 1.17 -9.85
C LEU A 124 0.56 2.17 -10.89
N ASN A 125 1.00 2.04 -12.14
CA ASN A 125 0.49 2.85 -13.25
C ASN A 125 -0.98 2.53 -13.60
N ARG A 126 -1.52 1.39 -13.14
CA ARG A 126 -2.94 1.02 -13.31
C ARG A 126 -3.82 1.50 -12.16
N ILE A 127 -3.24 2.09 -11.12
CA ILE A 127 -3.99 2.71 -10.03
C ILE A 127 -4.34 4.15 -10.46
N PRO A 128 -5.61 4.60 -10.30
CA PRO A 128 -6.00 5.97 -10.63
C PRO A 128 -5.06 7.02 -10.02
N GLN A 129 -4.78 8.09 -10.77
CA GLN A 129 -3.85 9.13 -10.32
C GLN A 129 -4.24 9.75 -8.97
N ASP A 130 -5.53 10.02 -8.76
CA ASP A 130 -6.02 10.58 -7.50
C ASP A 130 -5.92 9.61 -6.31
N ALA A 131 -5.83 8.31 -6.59
CA ALA A 131 -5.64 7.25 -5.60
C ALA A 131 -4.16 6.95 -5.31
N ARG A 132 -3.24 7.63 -6.01
CA ARG A 132 -1.78 7.55 -5.80
C ARG A 132 -1.35 8.74 -4.94
N ILE A 133 -1.53 8.63 -3.64
CA ILE A 133 -1.30 9.73 -2.69
C ILE A 133 0.15 9.71 -2.22
N HIS A 134 0.98 10.61 -2.75
CA HIS A 134 2.37 10.75 -2.32
C HIS A 134 2.45 11.30 -0.89
N VAL A 135 3.05 10.51 0.01
CA VAL A 135 3.33 10.88 1.41
C VAL A 135 4.78 11.31 1.59
N VAL A 136 5.69 10.64 0.88
CA VAL A 136 7.10 11.04 0.77
C VAL A 136 7.49 11.02 -0.71
N THR A 137 8.11 12.09 -1.19
CA THR A 137 8.67 12.18 -2.55
C THR A 137 10.11 12.67 -2.47
N GLU A 138 11.06 11.87 -2.95
CA GLU A 138 12.50 12.17 -2.92
C GLU A 138 12.96 12.70 -1.55
N ARG A 139 12.57 11.98 -0.48
CA ARG A 139 12.83 12.30 0.94
C ARG A 139 12.12 13.54 1.49
N GLN A 140 11.24 14.17 0.71
CA GLN A 140 10.40 15.27 1.19
C GLN A 140 9.06 14.75 1.68
N ILE A 141 8.73 15.04 2.94
CA ILE A 141 7.47 14.63 3.56
C ILE A 141 6.36 15.63 3.18
N ALA A 142 5.26 15.12 2.63
CA ALA A 142 4.07 15.93 2.39
C ALA A 142 3.35 16.28 3.71
N PRO A 143 2.80 17.51 3.86
CA PRO A 143 2.02 17.87 5.04
C PRO A 143 0.85 16.93 5.27
N ALA A 144 0.63 16.49 6.51
CA ALA A 144 -0.43 15.54 6.84
C ALA A 144 -1.82 16.02 6.42
N GLY A 145 -2.08 17.33 6.52
CA GLY A 145 -3.32 17.95 6.04
C GLY A 145 -3.56 17.74 4.54
N GLN A 146 -2.50 17.84 3.70
CA GLN A 146 -2.61 17.62 2.26
C GLN A 146 -2.87 16.15 1.92
N VAL A 147 -2.17 15.22 2.60
CA VAL A 147 -2.39 13.78 2.43
C VAL A 147 -3.80 13.39 2.85
N ARG A 148 -4.29 13.88 3.99
CA ARG A 148 -5.66 13.67 4.46
C ARG A 148 -6.68 14.25 3.48
N ALA A 149 -6.46 15.46 2.96
CA ALA A 149 -7.35 16.06 1.97
C ALA A 149 -7.45 15.22 0.69
N LYS A 150 -6.32 14.74 0.16
CA LYS A 150 -6.30 13.82 -1.00
C LYS A 150 -7.03 12.51 -0.69
N PHE A 151 -6.83 11.95 0.50
CA PHE A 151 -7.52 10.73 0.93
C PHE A 151 -9.04 10.92 0.99
N GLN A 152 -9.52 12.05 1.53
CA GLN A 152 -10.96 12.33 1.60
C GLN A 152 -11.59 12.52 0.21
N ARG A 153 -10.86 13.04 -0.77
CA ARG A 153 -11.38 13.21 -2.15
C ARG A 153 -11.77 11.89 -2.80
N VAL A 154 -11.02 10.82 -2.55
CA VAL A 154 -11.29 9.48 -3.12
C VAL A 154 -12.17 8.62 -2.22
N LYS A 155 -12.38 9.00 -0.96
CA LYS A 155 -13.20 8.25 0.02
C LYS A 155 -14.63 7.95 -0.43
N PRO A 156 -15.33 8.80 -1.21
CA PRO A 156 -16.65 8.45 -1.73
C PRO A 156 -16.70 7.15 -2.53
N LEU A 157 -15.58 6.72 -3.14
CA LEU A 157 -15.50 5.43 -3.85
C LEU A 157 -15.79 4.24 -2.93
N ALA A 158 -15.58 4.37 -1.61
CA ALA A 158 -15.93 3.35 -0.62
C ALA A 158 -17.45 3.05 -0.55
N LYS A 159 -18.30 3.93 -1.09
CA LYS A 159 -19.76 3.74 -1.16
C LYS A 159 -20.22 2.99 -2.41
N ILE A 160 -19.33 2.86 -3.41
CA ILE A 160 -19.59 2.13 -4.65
C ILE A 160 -19.33 0.64 -4.39
N ASP A 161 -20.04 -0.28 -5.05
CA ASP A 161 -19.75 -1.70 -4.93
C ASP A 161 -18.33 -2.02 -5.45
N ALA A 162 -17.62 -2.95 -4.80
CA ALA A 162 -16.24 -3.27 -5.18
C ALA A 162 -16.09 -3.72 -6.64
N THR A 163 -17.12 -4.37 -7.21
CA THR A 163 -17.16 -4.80 -8.61
C THR A 163 -17.36 -3.64 -9.60
N GLN A 164 -17.78 -2.48 -9.11
CA GLN A 164 -18.06 -1.27 -9.89
C GLN A 164 -16.97 -0.18 -9.75
N ARG A 165 -15.97 -0.39 -8.88
CA ARG A 165 -14.85 0.53 -8.64
C ARG A 165 -13.75 0.35 -9.70
N GLY A 166 -14.10 0.56 -10.97
CA GLY A 166 -13.17 0.58 -12.12
C GLY A 166 -12.90 -0.77 -12.77
#